data_AF-A0A258B2U5-F1
#
_entry.id   AF-A0A258B2U5-F1
#
_cell.length_a   1.000
_cell.length_b   1.000
_cell.length_c   1.000
_cell.angle_alpha   90.00
_cell.angle_beta   90.00
_cell.angle_gamma   90.00
#
_symmetry.space_group_name_H-M   'P 1'
#
loop_
_entity.id
_entity.type
_entity.pdbx_description
1 polymer ?
#
loop_
_entity_poly.entity_id
_entity_poly.type
_entity_poly.pdbx_seq_one_letter_code
_entity_poly.pdbx_strand_id
1 'polypeptide(L)'
;MLSPEAMEDGIAAPVRVRLSKTALPGYPHTSETTHSIMKLTKLVKSGLIALICGAFSATSVQAAMTYSQGDLLLAFRQTGSNQTYVVDLGSATSFRDASSATALGITGIAADMTATFGAGWYTDNTIFASIVGGNAATTGLSGDGTGGSLPYYNRSVYVSKSGTGSASDTPYTNLAVSTVSVASNTIGNTFGNVFAAASATGNNTVGAIIPTSTTNDYTDLVPPGAGTWFSMSGNTEVNPNGTFDLYRLLANTNNASDAPSGNGIAQYQGAFTISSGGVVNFTPEVGAVPEPSRVILLGLGLTGLLMRRRRKA
;
A
#
# COMPACT_ATOMS: atom_id res chain seq x y z
N MET A 1 -28.53 -56.01 -2.97
CA MET A 1 -30.00 -56.13 -3.04
C MET A 1 -30.52 -55.04 -3.96
N LEU A 2 -31.54 -55.36 -4.77
CA LEU A 2 -32.49 -54.47 -5.48
C LEU A 2 -32.03 -53.11 -6.08
N SER A 3 -32.14 -53.03 -7.41
CA SER A 3 -32.52 -51.85 -8.24
C SER A 3 -34.08 -51.73 -8.26
N PRO A 4 -34.77 -50.78 -8.97
CA PRO A 4 -34.36 -49.64 -9.81
C PRO A 4 -34.74 -48.28 -9.12
N GLU A 5 -35.12 -47.11 -9.69
CA GLU A 5 -35.62 -46.55 -10.98
C GLU A 5 -35.03 -45.11 -11.16
N ALA A 6 -34.84 -44.45 -12.32
CA ALA A 6 -35.48 -44.36 -13.67
C ALA A 6 -36.45 -43.18 -13.85
N MET A 7 -36.11 -42.21 -14.74
CA MET A 7 -37.03 -41.32 -15.48
C MET A 7 -36.29 -40.63 -16.66
N GLU A 8 -36.87 -40.80 -17.85
CA GLU A 8 -37.13 -39.86 -18.98
C GLU A 8 -36.16 -38.67 -19.22
N ASP A 9 -35.51 -38.50 -20.39
CA ASP A 9 -35.93 -38.54 -21.82
C ASP A 9 -36.53 -37.21 -22.33
N GLY A 10 -36.19 -36.80 -23.57
CA GLY A 10 -36.37 -35.43 -24.06
C GLY A 10 -35.74 -35.09 -25.41
N ILE A 11 -35.93 -35.94 -26.43
CA ILE A 11 -35.35 -35.75 -27.78
C ILE A 11 -36.08 -34.66 -28.58
N ALA A 12 -35.33 -33.70 -29.16
CA ALA A 12 -35.84 -32.74 -30.14
C ALA A 12 -34.87 -32.54 -31.32
N ALA A 13 -35.10 -33.23 -32.44
CA ALA A 13 -34.29 -33.12 -33.66
C ALA A 13 -34.96 -32.22 -34.73
N PRO A 14 -34.23 -31.31 -35.39
CA PRO A 14 -34.80 -30.38 -36.36
C PRO A 14 -35.12 -31.05 -37.72
N VAL A 15 -36.38 -30.97 -38.15
CA VAL A 15 -36.88 -31.53 -39.42
C VAL A 15 -36.28 -30.79 -40.62
N ARG A 16 -35.51 -31.51 -41.46
CA ARG A 16 -35.04 -30.99 -42.77
C ARG A 16 -36.06 -31.27 -43.88
N VAL A 17 -36.81 -30.25 -44.29
CA VAL A 17 -37.61 -30.30 -45.52
C VAL A 17 -36.69 -30.23 -46.75
N ARG A 18 -36.63 -31.29 -47.55
CA ARG A 18 -36.03 -31.25 -48.89
C ARG A 18 -37.11 -30.88 -49.92
N LEU A 19 -36.96 -29.74 -50.59
CA LEU A 19 -37.76 -29.39 -51.76
C LEU A 19 -37.09 -29.91 -53.03
N SER A 20 -37.68 -30.95 -53.64
CA SER A 20 -37.22 -31.54 -54.90
C SER A 20 -37.54 -30.62 -56.08
N LYS A 21 -36.52 -30.00 -56.67
CA LYS A 21 -36.68 -29.19 -57.89
C LYS A 21 -36.58 -30.07 -59.13
N THR A 22 -37.71 -30.59 -59.60
CA THR A 22 -37.81 -31.20 -60.94
C THR A 22 -37.54 -30.14 -62.03
N ALA A 23 -36.87 -30.56 -63.10
CA ALA A 23 -36.62 -29.74 -64.28
C ALA A 23 -37.46 -30.26 -65.46
N LEU A 24 -38.06 -29.35 -66.24
CA LEU A 24 -38.65 -29.62 -67.54
C LEU A 24 -38.24 -28.50 -68.53
N PRO A 25 -38.14 -28.79 -69.86
CA PRO A 25 -37.44 -27.91 -70.81
C PRO A 25 -38.35 -27.13 -71.79
N GLY A 26 -37.80 -26.07 -72.40
CA GLY A 26 -38.37 -25.33 -73.55
C GLY A 26 -39.48 -24.34 -73.17
N TYR A 27 -39.45 -23.06 -73.54
CA TYR A 27 -39.24 -22.48 -74.87
C TYR A 27 -38.57 -21.08 -74.78
N PRO A 28 -37.95 -20.55 -75.85
CA PRO A 28 -37.38 -19.21 -75.85
C PRO A 28 -38.41 -18.13 -76.25
N HIS A 29 -38.41 -16.97 -75.59
CA HIS A 29 -39.05 -15.78 -76.16
C HIS A 29 -38.47 -14.44 -75.65
N THR A 30 -38.24 -13.54 -76.61
CA THR A 30 -38.20 -12.06 -76.52
C THR A 30 -37.61 -11.36 -75.30
N SER A 31 -36.52 -10.62 -75.52
CA SER A 31 -35.96 -9.62 -74.61
C SER A 31 -36.87 -8.39 -74.48
N GLU A 32 -37.59 -8.26 -73.36
CA GLU A 32 -38.14 -6.97 -72.92
C GLU A 32 -37.12 -6.22 -72.06
N THR A 33 -36.76 -5.00 -72.48
CA THR A 33 -35.85 -4.11 -71.75
C THR A 33 -36.58 -3.42 -70.60
N THR A 34 -36.98 -4.19 -69.58
CA THR A 34 -37.65 -3.68 -68.39
C THR A 34 -36.68 -2.81 -67.58
N HIS A 35 -36.81 -1.49 -67.71
CA HIS A 35 -36.12 -0.53 -66.85
C HIS A 35 -36.55 -0.74 -65.39
N SER A 36 -35.77 -1.53 -64.66
CA SER A 36 -35.93 -1.70 -63.22
C SER A 36 -35.64 -0.38 -62.53
N ILE A 37 -36.70 0.36 -62.17
CA ILE A 37 -36.63 1.43 -61.18
C ILE A 37 -36.22 0.78 -59.86
N MET A 38 -34.92 0.75 -59.64
CA MET A 38 -34.28 0.03 -58.54
C MET A 38 -34.72 0.67 -57.22
N LYS A 39 -35.62 0.01 -56.48
CA LYS A 39 -36.19 0.53 -55.24
C LYS A 39 -35.10 0.63 -54.17
N LEU A 40 -34.45 1.78 -54.11
CA LEU A 40 -33.34 2.15 -53.21
C LEU A 40 -33.80 2.36 -51.76
N THR A 41 -34.59 1.41 -51.23
CA THR A 41 -35.29 1.53 -49.93
C THR A 41 -35.05 0.35 -48.99
N LYS A 42 -34.30 -0.68 -49.40
CA LYS A 42 -34.01 -1.86 -48.58
C LYS A 42 -32.53 -2.10 -48.21
N LEU A 43 -31.58 -1.39 -48.82
CA LEU A 43 -30.14 -1.59 -48.57
C LEU A 43 -29.51 -0.58 -47.59
N VAL A 44 -30.28 0.42 -47.13
CA VAL A 44 -29.82 1.47 -46.20
C VAL A 44 -30.05 1.11 -44.72
N LYS A 45 -31.01 0.23 -44.42
CA LYS A 45 -31.41 -0.08 -43.02
C LYS A 45 -30.51 -1.09 -42.27
N SER A 46 -29.59 -1.77 -42.96
CA SER A 46 -28.70 -2.78 -42.35
C SER A 46 -27.24 -2.32 -42.20
N GLY A 47 -26.90 -1.10 -42.67
CA GLY A 47 -25.53 -0.57 -42.69
C GLY A 47 -25.14 0.30 -41.48
N LEU A 48 -26.03 0.50 -40.50
CA LEU A 48 -25.86 1.49 -39.43
C LEU A 48 -25.86 0.90 -38.00
N ILE A 49 -25.49 -0.37 -37.85
CA ILE A 49 -25.36 -1.03 -36.53
C ILE A 49 -23.91 -1.48 -36.27
N ALA A 50 -23.07 -1.58 -37.32
CA ALA A 50 -21.66 -1.99 -37.20
C ALA A 50 -20.70 -0.92 -36.66
N LEU A 51 -21.18 0.30 -36.34
CA LEU A 51 -20.35 1.46 -35.98
C LEU A 51 -20.52 1.94 -34.53
N ILE A 52 -21.17 1.16 -33.65
CA ILE A 52 -21.32 1.47 -32.22
C ILE A 52 -20.62 0.42 -31.33
N CYS A 53 -19.94 -0.56 -31.94
CA CYS A 53 -18.98 -1.45 -31.27
C CYS A 53 -17.53 -0.96 -31.39
N GLY A 54 -17.33 0.30 -31.78
CA GLY A 54 -16.07 1.02 -31.53
C GLY A 54 -15.96 1.25 -30.02
N ALA A 55 -15.45 0.25 -29.31
CA ALA A 55 -15.31 0.29 -27.87
C ALA A 55 -14.51 1.53 -27.47
N PHE A 56 -15.13 2.42 -26.70
CA PHE A 56 -14.40 3.43 -25.95
C PHE A 56 -13.62 2.69 -24.87
N SER A 57 -12.44 2.21 -25.24
CA SER A 57 -11.34 1.87 -24.33
C SER A 57 -10.87 3.17 -23.67
N ALA A 58 -11.73 3.71 -22.82
CA ALA A 58 -11.43 4.80 -21.93
C ALA A 58 -10.38 4.28 -20.95
N THR A 59 -9.11 4.42 -21.34
CA THR A 59 -7.97 4.31 -20.44
C THR A 59 -8.30 5.21 -19.26
N SER A 60 -8.53 4.60 -18.09
CA SER A 60 -8.82 5.35 -16.88
C SER A 60 -7.70 6.35 -16.69
N VAL A 61 -8.04 7.63 -16.56
CA VAL A 61 -7.05 8.67 -16.24
C VAL A 61 -6.66 8.45 -14.80
N GLN A 62 -5.65 7.59 -14.61
CA GLN A 62 -5.03 7.32 -13.34
C GLN A 62 -4.47 8.64 -12.80
N ALA A 63 -4.76 8.95 -11.54
CA ALA A 63 -4.18 10.12 -10.89
C ALA A 63 -2.66 9.95 -10.81
N ALA A 64 -1.91 11.04 -11.01
CA ALA A 64 -0.50 11.06 -10.63
C ALA A 64 -0.38 10.86 -9.11
N MET A 65 0.58 10.05 -8.67
CA MET A 65 0.79 9.80 -7.25
C MET A 65 1.35 11.04 -6.56
N THR A 66 0.75 11.44 -5.45
CA THR A 66 1.26 12.52 -4.60
C THR A 66 2.01 11.93 -3.42
N TYR A 67 3.27 12.32 -3.24
CA TYR A 67 4.07 12.06 -2.03
C TYR A 67 4.43 13.39 -1.36
N SER A 68 4.24 13.49 -0.04
CA SER A 68 4.68 14.63 0.76
C SER A 68 5.93 14.26 1.56
N GLN A 69 6.84 15.21 1.73
CA GLN A 69 8.04 14.97 2.52
C GLN A 69 7.69 14.71 4.00
N GLY A 70 7.96 13.50 4.47
CA GLY A 70 7.61 13.03 5.81
C GLY A 70 6.47 12.02 5.86
N ASP A 71 5.92 11.60 4.71
CA ASP A 71 5.01 10.46 4.63
C ASP A 71 5.77 9.12 4.76
N LEU A 72 5.06 8.06 5.17
CA LEU A 72 5.57 6.70 5.26
C LEU A 72 5.13 5.90 4.03
N LEU A 73 6.09 5.28 3.35
CA LEU A 73 5.82 4.45 2.19
C LEU A 73 6.08 2.98 2.49
N LEU A 74 5.07 2.14 2.26
CA LEU A 74 5.16 0.69 2.26
C LEU A 74 5.44 0.22 0.84
N ALA A 75 6.58 -0.43 0.62
CA ALA A 75 6.89 -1.07 -0.66
C ALA A 75 6.93 -2.59 -0.55
N PHE A 76 6.70 -3.24 -1.69
CA PHE A 76 6.78 -4.67 -1.90
C PHE A 76 7.59 -4.95 -3.17
N ARG A 77 8.55 -5.88 -3.10
CA ARG A 77 9.30 -6.39 -4.25
C ARG A 77 9.36 -7.92 -4.20
N GLN A 78 9.60 -8.56 -5.33
CA GLN A 78 9.84 -10.01 -5.42
C GLN A 78 11.21 -10.27 -6.03
N THR A 79 11.96 -11.22 -5.47
CA THR A 79 13.28 -11.61 -6.02
C THR A 79 13.12 -12.16 -7.44
N GLY A 80 13.73 -11.48 -8.40
CA GLY A 80 13.63 -11.82 -9.83
C GLY A 80 12.47 -11.16 -10.59
N SER A 81 11.59 -10.42 -9.91
CA SER A 81 10.61 -9.55 -10.56
C SER A 81 11.26 -8.24 -11.04
N ASN A 82 10.70 -7.67 -12.11
CA ASN A 82 11.07 -6.36 -12.63
C ASN A 82 10.13 -5.22 -12.14
N GLN A 83 9.32 -5.48 -11.10
CA GLN A 83 8.32 -4.55 -10.59
C GLN A 83 8.38 -4.45 -9.06
N THR A 84 8.28 -3.23 -8.55
CA THR A 84 8.07 -2.88 -7.14
C THR A 84 6.69 -2.24 -7.01
N TYR A 85 5.86 -2.71 -6.07
CA TYR A 85 4.59 -2.04 -5.72
C TYR A 85 4.83 -1.14 -4.50
N VAL A 86 4.48 0.14 -4.58
CA VAL A 86 4.69 1.11 -3.48
C VAL A 86 3.37 1.78 -3.14
N VAL A 87 3.10 1.90 -1.84
CA VAL A 87 1.87 2.46 -1.27
C VAL A 87 2.21 3.55 -0.27
N ASP A 88 1.56 4.69 -0.38
CA ASP A 88 1.60 5.74 0.63
C ASP A 88 0.67 5.43 1.80
N LEU A 89 1.23 5.42 3.01
CA LEU A 89 0.51 5.26 4.27
C LEU A 89 0.11 6.61 4.89
N GLY A 90 0.61 7.72 4.34
CA GLY A 90 0.45 9.08 4.84
C GLY A 90 1.47 9.48 5.91
N SER A 91 1.28 10.68 6.46
CA SER A 91 2.29 11.36 7.29
C SER A 91 2.72 10.58 8.52
N ALA A 92 4.04 10.49 8.73
CA ALA A 92 4.67 9.75 9.84
C ALA A 92 4.24 10.23 11.24
N THR A 93 3.80 11.49 11.37
CA THR A 93 3.23 12.03 12.62
C THR A 93 1.99 11.26 13.06
N SER A 94 1.15 10.81 12.12
CA SER A 94 -0.06 10.01 12.35
C SER A 94 0.21 8.67 13.04
N PHE A 95 1.45 8.18 12.97
CA PHE A 95 1.90 6.92 13.55
C PHE A 95 2.74 7.16 14.81
N ARG A 96 3.66 8.14 14.77
CA ARG A 96 4.46 8.60 15.94
C ARG A 96 3.57 9.01 17.13
N ASP A 97 2.48 9.72 16.85
CA ASP A 97 1.62 10.33 17.88
C ASP A 97 0.36 9.49 18.18
N ALA A 98 0.26 8.27 17.62
CA ALA A 98 -0.91 7.42 17.79
C ALA A 98 -0.99 6.83 19.20
N SER A 99 -2.14 6.96 19.85
CA SER A 99 -2.42 6.43 21.19
C SER A 99 -3.23 5.14 21.19
N SER A 100 -3.68 4.66 20.02
CA SER A 100 -4.48 3.44 19.85
C SER A 100 -4.18 2.74 18.53
N ALA A 101 -4.28 1.41 18.52
CA ALA A 101 -4.17 0.61 17.30
C ALA A 101 -5.25 0.99 16.29
N THR A 102 -4.87 1.11 15.02
CA THR A 102 -5.70 1.66 13.94
C THR A 102 -5.52 0.83 12.66
N ALA A 103 -6.63 0.40 12.05
CA ALA A 103 -6.62 -0.14 10.70
C ALA A 103 -6.53 1.03 9.70
N LEU A 104 -5.56 0.98 8.78
CA LEU A 104 -5.41 2.01 7.76
C LEU A 104 -6.51 1.81 6.71
N GLY A 105 -7.21 2.88 6.34
CA GLY A 105 -8.32 2.86 5.38
C GLY A 105 -7.92 2.63 3.92
N ILE A 106 -6.77 2.02 3.67
CA ILE A 106 -6.18 1.81 2.34
C ILE A 106 -6.76 0.52 1.75
N THR A 107 -7.28 0.62 0.52
CA THR A 107 -7.92 -0.48 -0.20
C THR A 107 -7.09 -0.88 -1.42
N GLY A 108 -7.49 -1.96 -2.10
CA GLY A 108 -6.86 -2.38 -3.36
C GLY A 108 -5.53 -3.15 -3.26
N ILE A 109 -4.79 -3.03 -2.14
CA ILE A 109 -3.47 -3.66 -1.94
C ILE A 109 -3.45 -5.14 -2.34
N ALA A 110 -4.39 -5.97 -1.86
CA ALA A 110 -4.42 -7.39 -2.22
C ALA A 110 -4.72 -7.66 -3.70
N ALA A 111 -5.46 -6.78 -4.38
CA ALA A 111 -5.73 -6.88 -5.81
C ALA A 111 -4.48 -6.52 -6.63
N ASP A 112 -3.80 -5.43 -6.27
CA ASP A 112 -2.55 -5.02 -6.91
C ASP A 112 -1.42 -6.03 -6.67
N MET A 113 -1.27 -6.53 -5.44
CA MET A 113 -0.31 -7.59 -5.12
C MET A 113 -0.61 -8.89 -5.90
N THR A 114 -1.89 -9.26 -6.03
CA THR A 114 -2.30 -10.42 -6.84
C THR A 114 -2.03 -10.21 -8.33
N ALA A 115 -2.18 -8.99 -8.85
CA ALA A 115 -1.90 -8.65 -10.24
C ALA A 115 -0.38 -8.55 -10.55
N THR A 116 0.41 -8.09 -9.58
CA THR A 116 1.86 -7.83 -9.75
C THR A 116 2.72 -9.06 -9.47
N PHE A 117 2.35 -9.86 -8.45
CA PHE A 117 3.16 -10.98 -7.95
C PHE A 117 2.37 -12.32 -7.86
N GLY A 118 1.09 -12.33 -8.22
CA GLY A 118 0.25 -13.53 -8.23
C GLY A 118 -0.48 -13.82 -6.92
N ALA A 119 -1.52 -14.66 -6.96
CA ALA A 119 -2.43 -14.91 -5.84
C ALA A 119 -1.79 -15.57 -4.60
N GLY A 120 -0.56 -16.08 -4.70
CA GLY A 120 0.20 -16.64 -3.57
C GLY A 120 0.99 -15.62 -2.74
N TRP A 121 0.97 -14.34 -3.11
CA TRP A 121 1.91 -13.31 -2.64
C TRP A 121 2.10 -13.24 -1.13
N TYR A 122 1.02 -13.40 -0.35
CA TYR A 122 1.05 -13.28 1.11
C TYR A 122 1.84 -14.40 1.81
N THR A 123 2.10 -15.51 1.11
CA THR A 123 2.84 -16.68 1.62
C THR A 123 4.12 -16.96 0.84
N ASP A 124 4.49 -16.09 -0.09
CA ASP A 124 5.68 -16.25 -0.92
C ASP A 124 6.91 -15.70 -0.20
N ASN A 125 7.85 -16.58 0.16
CA ASN A 125 9.12 -16.24 0.81
C ASN A 125 10.12 -15.53 -0.13
N THR A 126 9.82 -15.39 -1.42
CA THR A 126 10.57 -14.55 -2.37
C THR A 126 10.07 -13.11 -2.44
N ILE A 127 8.94 -12.80 -1.79
CA ILE A 127 8.42 -11.43 -1.66
C ILE A 127 8.90 -10.82 -0.35
N PHE A 128 9.36 -9.59 -0.47
CA PHE A 128 9.88 -8.75 0.62
C PHE A 128 9.09 -7.45 0.63
N ALA A 129 8.82 -6.95 1.81
CA ALA A 129 8.22 -5.65 2.03
C ALA A 129 8.97 -4.88 3.11
N SER A 130 8.88 -3.55 3.06
CA SER A 130 9.37 -2.68 4.15
C SER A 130 8.70 -1.31 4.10
N ILE A 131 8.77 -0.60 5.22
CA ILE A 131 8.21 0.73 5.41
C ILE A 131 9.36 1.71 5.63
N VAL A 132 9.32 2.84 4.93
CA VAL A 132 10.36 3.87 5.02
C VAL A 132 9.75 5.27 4.86
N GLY A 133 10.26 6.25 5.58
CA GLY A 133 9.84 7.65 5.47
C GLY A 133 11.00 8.59 5.75
N GLY A 134 11.02 9.73 5.06
CA GLY A 134 12.10 10.71 5.14
C GLY A 134 11.56 12.12 5.27
N ASN A 135 11.57 12.64 6.49
CA ASN A 135 11.33 14.07 6.72
C ASN A 135 12.67 14.81 6.71
N ALA A 136 12.90 15.66 5.71
CA ALA A 136 14.10 16.49 5.60
C ALA A 136 13.85 17.97 5.96
N ALA A 137 12.65 18.29 6.47
CA ALA A 137 12.20 19.66 6.73
C ALA A 137 13.20 20.44 7.60
N THR A 138 13.44 21.68 7.20
CA THR A 138 14.32 22.63 7.90
C THR A 138 13.55 23.58 8.83
N THR A 139 12.23 23.41 8.92
CA THR A 139 11.36 24.06 9.90
C THR A 139 11.02 23.08 11.03
N GLY A 140 10.88 23.61 12.25
CA GLY A 140 10.43 22.80 13.39
C GLY A 140 8.97 22.36 13.21
N LEU A 141 8.67 21.11 13.58
CA LEU A 141 7.30 20.60 13.59
C LEU A 141 6.64 20.94 14.93
N SER A 142 5.54 21.69 14.90
CA SER A 142 4.72 21.90 16.08
C SER A 142 4.18 20.57 16.62
N GLY A 143 4.51 20.22 17.86
CA GLY A 143 3.97 19.04 18.54
C GLY A 143 4.90 17.83 18.65
N ASP A 144 6.23 17.98 18.55
CA ASP A 144 7.17 16.88 18.88
C ASP A 144 7.49 16.73 20.38
N GLY A 145 6.87 17.56 21.23
CA GLY A 145 7.07 17.59 22.68
C GLY A 145 8.24 18.45 23.17
N THR A 146 9.11 18.93 22.29
CA THR A 146 10.35 19.63 22.66
C THR A 146 10.12 21.14 22.82
N GLY A 147 9.77 21.58 24.03
CA GLY A 147 9.43 22.97 24.36
C GLY A 147 10.58 23.98 24.37
N GLY A 148 11.57 23.85 23.48
CA GLY A 148 12.75 24.72 23.40
C GLY A 148 12.60 25.88 22.41
N SER A 149 13.20 27.02 22.71
CA SER A 149 13.06 28.28 21.94
C SER A 149 14.00 28.39 20.72
N LEU A 150 14.46 27.28 20.16
CA LEU A 150 15.38 27.23 19.02
C LEU A 150 14.73 26.52 17.82
N PRO A 151 15.10 26.86 16.58
CA PRO A 151 14.59 26.16 15.39
C PRO A 151 15.21 24.75 15.30
N TYR A 152 14.57 23.77 15.95
CA TYR A 152 14.97 22.37 15.82
C TYR A 152 14.72 21.87 14.41
N TYR A 153 15.80 21.47 13.74
CA TYR A 153 15.75 20.86 12.42
C TYR A 153 15.27 19.41 12.56
N ASN A 154 13.98 19.19 12.38
CA ASN A 154 13.29 17.91 12.63
C ASN A 154 13.51 16.84 11.55
N ARG A 155 14.74 16.82 11.03
CA ARG A 155 15.26 15.81 10.12
C ARG A 155 15.21 14.45 10.79
N SER A 156 14.32 13.61 10.26
CA SER A 156 14.05 12.28 10.81
C SER A 156 13.84 11.27 9.71
N VAL A 157 14.41 10.09 9.96
CA VAL A 157 14.13 8.86 9.23
C VAL A 157 13.07 8.08 10.00
N TYR A 158 12.23 7.39 9.24
CA TYR A 158 11.43 6.26 9.71
C TYR A 158 11.79 5.04 8.87
N VAL A 159 11.93 3.88 9.50
CA VAL A 159 12.31 2.63 8.83
C VAL A 159 11.72 1.42 9.56
N SER A 160 11.25 0.42 8.83
CA SER A 160 10.85 -0.87 9.39
C SER A 160 12.04 -1.77 9.70
N LYS A 161 11.79 -2.75 10.56
CA LYS A 161 12.61 -3.93 10.74
C LYS A 161 11.68 -5.14 10.90
N SER A 162 12.14 -6.33 10.53
CA SER A 162 11.48 -7.57 10.96
C SER A 162 11.56 -7.66 12.49
N GLY A 163 10.42 -7.87 13.14
CA GLY A 163 10.33 -7.89 14.60
C GLY A 163 9.12 -8.63 15.13
N THR A 164 8.78 -8.36 16.38
CA THR A 164 7.80 -9.11 17.18
C THR A 164 6.57 -8.30 17.59
N GLY A 165 6.51 -7.02 17.24
CA GLY A 165 5.48 -6.10 17.73
C GLY A 165 5.87 -5.46 19.06
N SER A 166 7.17 -5.27 19.31
CA SER A 166 7.69 -4.85 20.61
C SER A 166 9.09 -4.25 20.53
N ALA A 167 9.39 -3.29 21.41
CA ALA A 167 10.69 -2.63 21.55
C ALA A 167 11.85 -3.55 22.03
N SER A 168 11.66 -4.86 22.03
CA SER A 168 12.66 -5.88 22.41
C SER A 168 13.73 -6.10 21.35
N ASP A 169 13.44 -5.80 20.08
CA ASP A 169 14.38 -5.98 18.98
C ASP A 169 15.45 -4.88 18.98
N THR A 170 16.73 -5.29 18.86
CA THR A 170 17.88 -4.38 18.95
C THR A 170 17.72 -3.19 18.00
N PRO A 171 17.61 -1.94 18.51
CA PRO A 171 17.43 -0.77 17.68
C PRO A 171 18.68 -0.47 16.84
N TYR A 172 18.52 0.28 15.76
CA TYR A 172 19.66 0.91 15.09
C TYR A 172 20.32 1.90 16.06
N THR A 173 21.62 1.77 16.31
CA THR A 173 22.36 2.59 17.31
C THR A 173 23.58 3.27 16.73
N ASN A 174 23.99 4.37 17.35
CA ASN A 174 25.24 5.10 17.05
C ASN A 174 25.34 5.66 15.63
N LEU A 175 24.21 5.96 14.97
CA LEU A 175 24.25 6.56 13.63
C LEU A 175 24.72 8.01 13.68
N ALA A 176 25.62 8.37 12.76
CA ALA A 176 26.07 9.75 12.62
C ALA A 176 24.92 10.66 12.16
N VAL A 177 24.83 11.84 12.77
CA VAL A 177 23.83 12.88 12.45
C VAL A 177 23.89 13.31 10.98
N SER A 178 25.09 13.39 10.41
CA SER A 178 25.29 13.60 8.98
C SER A 178 24.62 12.53 8.13
N THR A 179 24.72 11.25 8.51
CA THR A 179 24.05 10.15 7.80
C THR A 179 22.53 10.29 7.83
N VAL A 180 21.91 10.51 8.99
CA VAL A 180 20.44 10.60 9.08
C VAL A 180 19.92 11.84 8.30
N SER A 181 20.70 12.93 8.28
CA SER A 181 20.42 14.13 7.48
C SER A 181 20.55 13.91 5.97
N VAL A 182 21.53 13.12 5.51
CA VAL A 182 21.68 12.71 4.10
C VAL A 182 20.58 11.71 3.73
N ALA A 183 20.25 10.76 4.60
CA ALA A 183 19.19 9.78 4.37
C ALA A 183 17.82 10.44 4.20
N SER A 184 17.42 11.31 5.12
CA SER A 184 16.15 12.05 5.00
C SER A 184 16.04 12.87 3.71
N ASN A 185 17.14 13.51 3.26
CA ASN A 185 17.21 14.17 1.96
C ASN A 185 17.03 13.18 0.80
N THR A 186 17.79 12.09 0.76
CA THR A 186 17.74 11.09 -0.32
C THR A 186 16.36 10.48 -0.44
N ILE A 187 15.79 9.99 0.66
CA ILE A 187 14.44 9.40 0.70
C ILE A 187 13.40 10.38 0.15
N GLY A 188 13.41 11.63 0.63
CA GLY A 188 12.47 12.66 0.18
C GLY A 188 12.58 12.98 -1.31
N ASN A 189 13.80 13.06 -1.84
CA ASN A 189 14.04 13.37 -3.25
C ASN A 189 13.73 12.18 -4.17
N THR A 190 14.19 10.98 -3.81
CA THR A 190 13.97 9.74 -4.58
C THR A 190 12.48 9.45 -4.69
N PHE A 191 11.74 9.44 -3.58
CA PHE A 191 10.30 9.20 -3.65
C PHE A 191 9.50 10.34 -4.31
N GLY A 192 9.88 11.60 -4.09
CA GLY A 192 9.26 12.72 -4.83
C GLY A 192 9.40 12.57 -6.35
N ASN A 193 10.57 12.15 -6.84
CA ASN A 193 10.80 11.89 -8.26
C ASN A 193 10.05 10.64 -8.76
N VAL A 194 10.08 9.55 -8.01
CA VAL A 194 9.41 8.29 -8.37
C VAL A 194 7.89 8.48 -8.44
N PHE A 195 7.29 9.15 -7.46
CA PHE A 195 5.83 9.38 -7.41
C PHE A 195 5.39 10.38 -8.47
N ALA A 196 6.16 11.43 -8.74
CA ALA A 196 5.88 12.36 -9.84
C ALA A 196 5.96 11.71 -11.23
N ALA A 197 6.66 10.58 -11.37
CA ALA A 197 6.71 9.77 -12.58
C ALA A 197 5.70 8.59 -12.60
N ALA A 198 5.00 8.34 -11.49
CA ALA A 198 4.12 7.18 -11.32
C ALA A 198 2.63 7.56 -11.33
N SER A 199 1.83 6.63 -11.85
CA SER A 199 0.36 6.71 -11.84
C SER A 199 -0.21 5.72 -10.81
N ALA A 200 -1.25 6.15 -10.10
CA ALA A 200 -1.97 5.29 -9.15
C ALA A 200 -2.63 4.10 -9.88
N THR A 201 -2.73 2.94 -9.22
CA THR A 201 -3.38 1.78 -9.83
C THR A 201 -4.89 1.98 -9.99
N GLY A 202 -5.53 1.12 -10.77
CA GLY A 202 -7.00 1.08 -10.85
C GLY A 202 -7.69 0.60 -9.57
N ASN A 203 -6.94 0.04 -8.60
CA ASN A 203 -7.49 -0.54 -7.37
C ASN A 203 -7.17 0.31 -6.12
N ASN A 204 -6.06 1.05 -6.12
CA ASN A 204 -5.55 1.80 -4.97
C ASN A 204 -5.10 3.20 -5.43
N THR A 205 -5.80 4.24 -4.97
CA THR A 205 -5.49 5.65 -5.31
C THR A 205 -4.22 6.19 -4.65
N VAL A 206 -3.65 5.46 -3.69
CA VAL A 206 -2.38 5.77 -3.03
C VAL A 206 -1.34 4.66 -3.24
N GLY A 207 -1.54 3.78 -4.22
CA GLY A 207 -0.61 2.70 -4.59
C GLY A 207 -0.22 2.76 -6.06
N ALA A 208 1.02 2.44 -6.39
CA ALA A 208 1.54 2.41 -7.75
C ALA A 208 2.53 1.26 -7.99
N ILE A 209 2.60 0.80 -9.24
CA ILE A 209 3.54 -0.24 -9.69
C ILE A 209 4.66 0.44 -10.49
N ILE A 210 5.90 0.29 -10.04
CA ILE A 210 7.08 0.96 -10.56
C ILE A 210 8.05 -0.09 -11.15
N PRO A 211 8.54 0.07 -12.39
CA PRO A 211 9.56 -0.82 -12.94
C PRO A 211 10.90 -0.66 -12.23
N THR A 212 11.53 -1.77 -11.83
CA THR A 212 12.86 -1.76 -11.16
C THR A 212 14.03 -1.41 -12.10
N SER A 213 13.76 -1.21 -13.39
CA SER A 213 14.77 -0.94 -14.42
C SER A 213 15.19 0.53 -14.51
N THR A 214 14.82 1.37 -13.55
CA THR A 214 15.18 2.79 -13.47
C THR A 214 16.08 3.05 -12.28
N THR A 215 17.15 3.83 -12.47
CA THR A 215 17.80 4.55 -11.38
C THR A 215 16.73 5.25 -10.53
N ASN A 216 16.79 5.10 -9.20
CA ASN A 216 15.71 5.36 -8.22
C ASN A 216 14.74 4.19 -8.00
N ASP A 217 15.18 2.92 -8.10
CA ASP A 217 14.39 1.82 -7.51
C ASP A 217 14.34 1.94 -5.97
N TYR A 218 13.38 1.27 -5.34
CA TYR A 218 13.31 1.15 -3.88
C TYR A 218 14.60 0.54 -3.29
N THR A 219 15.29 -0.33 -4.01
CA THR A 219 16.60 -0.87 -3.58
C THR A 219 17.76 0.13 -3.72
N ASP A 220 17.62 1.18 -4.54
CA ASP A 220 18.60 2.28 -4.68
C ASP A 220 18.56 3.27 -3.51
N LEU A 221 17.67 3.10 -2.52
CA LEU A 221 17.54 3.93 -1.32
C LEU A 221 18.70 3.73 -0.31
N VAL A 222 19.92 3.57 -0.81
CA VAL A 222 21.19 3.63 -0.07
C VAL A 222 21.77 5.04 -0.22
N PRO A 223 21.61 5.94 0.77
CA PRO A 223 22.19 7.27 0.68
C PRO A 223 23.73 7.19 0.62
N PRO A 224 24.42 7.96 -0.24
CA PRO A 224 25.87 7.91 -0.34
C PRO A 224 26.57 8.13 1.02
N GLY A 225 27.31 7.13 1.48
CA GLY A 225 28.00 7.16 2.78
C GLY A 225 27.16 6.71 3.99
N ALA A 226 25.92 6.24 3.80
CA ALA A 226 25.05 5.76 4.88
C ALA A 226 25.25 4.28 5.29
N GLY A 227 26.30 3.63 4.78
CA GLY A 227 26.64 2.24 5.08
C GLY A 227 25.56 1.24 4.65
N THR A 228 25.68 0.01 5.15
CA THR A 228 24.71 -1.08 4.91
C THR A 228 23.46 -1.01 5.79
N TRP A 229 23.41 -0.02 6.70
CA TRP A 229 22.35 0.13 7.70
C TRP A 229 21.04 0.62 7.08
N PHE A 230 21.18 1.40 6.00
CA PHE A 230 20.08 1.85 5.14
C PHE A 230 19.88 0.98 3.89
N SER A 231 20.61 -0.15 3.77
CA SER A 231 20.40 -1.03 2.63
C SER A 231 19.02 -1.69 2.75
N MET A 232 18.13 -1.32 1.83
CA MET A 232 16.79 -1.90 1.70
C MET A 232 16.83 -3.31 1.06
N SER A 233 17.96 -4.01 1.26
CA SER A 233 18.13 -5.44 1.05
C SER A 233 18.54 -6.08 2.38
N GLY A 234 17.70 -6.99 2.89
CA GLY A 234 17.97 -7.80 4.09
C GLY A 234 17.61 -7.17 5.44
N ASN A 235 18.12 -6.00 5.80
CA ASN A 235 18.01 -5.50 7.20
C ASN A 235 16.67 -4.82 7.55
N THR A 236 16.08 -4.09 6.59
CA THR A 236 14.80 -3.38 6.80
C THR A 236 13.59 -4.23 6.43
N GLU A 237 13.83 -5.30 5.67
CA GLU A 237 12.83 -6.09 4.95
C GLU A 237 12.20 -7.17 5.84
N VAL A 238 10.92 -7.43 5.57
CA VAL A 238 10.10 -8.45 6.22
C VAL A 238 9.32 -9.19 5.14
N ASN A 239 8.92 -10.44 5.38
CA ASN A 239 7.89 -11.04 4.52
C ASN A 239 6.55 -10.31 4.72
N PRO A 240 5.69 -10.16 3.70
CA PRO A 240 4.38 -9.52 3.84
C PRO A 240 3.46 -10.07 4.95
N ASN A 241 3.64 -11.33 5.40
CA ASN A 241 2.88 -11.90 6.52
C ASN A 241 3.50 -11.67 7.92
N GLY A 242 4.65 -10.99 8.00
CA GLY A 242 5.34 -10.68 9.24
C GLY A 242 4.91 -9.37 9.90
N THR A 243 5.62 -9.03 10.98
CA THR A 243 5.44 -7.78 11.73
C THR A 243 6.56 -6.81 11.42
N PHE A 244 6.18 -5.57 11.09
CA PHE A 244 7.07 -4.49 10.69
C PHE A 244 7.22 -3.52 11.86
N ASP A 245 8.22 -3.74 12.70
CA ASP A 245 8.48 -2.85 13.84
C ASP A 245 9.09 -1.54 13.33
N LEU A 246 8.38 -0.43 13.56
CA LEU A 246 8.69 0.91 13.06
C LEU A 246 9.66 1.62 14.00
N TYR A 247 10.77 2.09 13.43
CA TYR A 247 11.80 2.82 14.13
C TYR A 247 11.98 4.23 13.57
N ARG A 248 11.98 5.23 14.45
CA ARG A 248 12.30 6.64 14.16
C ARG A 248 13.73 6.95 14.54
N LEU A 249 14.47 7.63 13.67
CA LEU A 249 15.85 8.07 13.91
C LEU A 249 15.96 9.59 13.73
N LEU A 250 16.65 10.25 14.66
CA LEU A 250 16.78 11.71 14.70
C LEU A 250 18.18 12.19 14.25
N ALA A 251 18.21 13.25 13.44
CA ALA A 251 19.43 13.80 12.84
C ALA A 251 19.96 15.09 13.53
N ASN A 252 19.69 15.32 14.81
CA ASN A 252 20.22 16.47 15.56
C ASN A 252 21.22 16.00 16.64
N THR A 253 22.32 16.71 16.83
CA THR A 253 23.32 16.45 17.89
C THR A 253 23.10 17.24 19.17
N ASN A 254 22.42 18.40 19.10
CA ASN A 254 22.75 19.51 19.98
C ASN A 254 22.02 19.51 21.33
N ASN A 255 20.83 18.92 21.42
CA ASN A 255 20.11 18.68 22.68
C ASN A 255 19.89 17.18 22.89
N ALA A 256 20.91 16.47 23.40
CA ALA A 256 20.79 15.06 23.77
C ALA A 256 19.80 14.78 24.93
N SER A 257 19.31 15.84 25.60
CA SER A 257 18.24 15.82 26.61
C SER A 257 16.84 15.62 26.03
N ASP A 258 16.63 15.97 24.76
CA ASP A 258 15.29 16.16 24.20
C ASP A 258 14.83 14.93 23.39
N ALA A 259 15.76 14.02 23.10
CA ALA A 259 15.49 12.66 22.63
C ALA A 259 15.57 11.70 23.84
N PRO A 260 14.49 10.97 24.22
CA PRO A 260 14.48 10.10 25.41
C PRO A 260 15.52 8.95 25.39
N SER A 261 16.12 8.69 24.23
CA SER A 261 17.15 7.68 23.97
C SER A 261 18.54 8.26 23.65
N GLY A 262 18.67 9.58 23.49
CA GLY A 262 19.84 10.19 22.85
C GLY A 262 19.87 10.07 21.32
N ASN A 263 20.88 10.71 20.71
CA ASN A 263 20.95 10.97 19.27
C ASN A 263 21.56 9.80 18.47
N GLY A 264 21.11 9.59 17.24
CA GLY A 264 21.58 8.47 16.40
C GLY A 264 21.15 7.07 16.89
N ILE A 265 20.26 7.02 17.91
CA ILE A 265 19.64 5.81 18.45
C ILE A 265 18.19 5.79 17.98
N ALA A 266 17.76 4.66 17.44
CA ALA A 266 16.41 4.46 16.96
C ALA A 266 15.42 4.30 18.12
N GLN A 267 14.34 5.05 18.04
CA GLN A 267 13.19 4.98 18.93
C GLN A 267 12.16 4.07 18.27
N TYR A 268 11.71 3.03 18.97
CA TYR A 268 10.54 2.28 18.56
C TYR A 268 9.31 3.21 18.55
N GLN A 269 8.35 2.95 17.68
CA GLN A 269 7.14 3.77 17.50
C GLN A 269 5.86 2.93 17.54
N GLY A 270 5.97 1.61 17.35
CA GLY A 270 4.86 0.72 17.09
C GLY A 270 5.15 -0.22 15.93
N ALA A 271 4.19 -1.06 15.61
CA ALA A 271 4.29 -2.14 14.64
C ALA A 271 3.22 -2.02 13.56
N PHE A 272 3.57 -2.28 12.30
CA PHE A 272 2.58 -2.60 11.28
C PHE A 272 2.43 -4.12 11.13
N THR A 273 1.23 -4.55 10.75
CA THR A 273 0.96 -5.88 10.20
C THR A 273 0.10 -5.72 8.94
N ILE A 274 0.26 -6.65 8.00
CA ILE A 274 -0.51 -6.70 6.77
C ILE A 274 -1.30 -8.01 6.81
N SER A 275 -2.56 -7.99 6.35
CA SER A 275 -3.38 -9.20 6.22
C SER A 275 -3.33 -9.76 4.79
N SER A 276 -3.72 -11.02 4.59
CA SER A 276 -3.90 -11.60 3.25
C SER A 276 -4.96 -10.88 2.41
N GLY A 277 -5.89 -10.17 3.06
CA GLY A 277 -6.84 -9.26 2.41
C GLY A 277 -6.26 -7.89 2.03
N GLY A 278 -4.97 -7.64 2.29
CA GLY A 278 -4.28 -6.39 1.98
C GLY A 278 -4.56 -5.25 2.96
N VAL A 279 -5.39 -5.45 3.99
CA VAL A 279 -5.61 -4.46 5.05
C VAL A 279 -4.32 -4.34 5.88
N VAL A 280 -3.81 -3.12 5.98
CA VAL A 280 -2.67 -2.75 6.83
C VAL A 280 -3.19 -2.25 8.17
N ASN A 281 -2.60 -2.69 9.27
CA ASN A 281 -2.92 -2.23 10.62
C ASN A 281 -1.67 -1.68 11.29
N PHE A 282 -1.79 -0.60 12.04
CA PHE A 282 -0.74 -0.09 12.92
C PHE A 282 -1.13 -0.28 14.39
N THR A 283 -0.19 -0.75 15.21
CA THR A 283 -0.30 -0.80 16.67
C THR A 283 0.81 0.07 17.25
N PRO A 284 0.52 1.23 17.87
CA PRO A 284 1.56 2.10 18.42
C PRO A 284 2.34 1.41 19.54
N GLU A 285 3.52 1.94 19.86
CA GLU A 285 4.17 1.62 21.13
C GLU A 285 3.20 1.99 22.26
N VAL A 286 2.82 1.01 23.08
CA VAL A 286 2.03 1.24 24.29
C VAL A 286 2.97 1.84 25.35
N GLY A 287 3.29 3.13 25.17
CA GLY A 287 4.17 3.90 26.05
C GLY A 287 3.76 3.67 27.50
N ALA A 288 4.74 3.24 28.31
CA ALA A 288 4.53 2.47 29.53
C ALA A 288 3.30 2.93 30.34
N VAL A 289 2.32 2.03 30.49
CA VAL A 289 0.99 2.25 31.09
C VAL A 289 1.06 3.32 32.18
N PRO A 290 0.44 4.50 31.99
CA PRO A 290 0.69 5.68 32.82
C PRO A 290 0.67 5.31 34.30
N GLU A 291 1.84 5.39 34.96
CA GLU A 291 2.04 4.86 36.32
C GLU A 291 0.81 5.18 37.18
N PRO A 292 0.08 4.19 37.73
CA PRO A 292 -1.27 4.39 38.23
C PRO A 292 -1.29 5.52 39.25
N SER A 293 -1.83 6.67 38.81
CA SER A 293 -1.24 7.98 39.13
C SER A 293 -0.83 8.13 40.59
N ARG A 294 0.37 8.66 40.84
CA ARG A 294 0.90 8.85 42.22
C ARG A 294 -0.06 9.67 43.11
N VAL A 295 -0.98 10.42 42.51
CA VAL A 295 -2.16 11.07 43.11
C VAL A 295 -3.11 10.07 43.81
N ILE A 296 -3.43 8.92 43.19
CA ILE A 296 -4.26 7.85 43.78
C ILE A 296 -3.54 7.24 44.98
N LEU A 297 -2.23 6.98 44.86
CA LEU A 297 -1.43 6.42 45.96
C LEU A 297 -1.33 7.41 47.15
N LEU A 298 -1.19 8.70 46.87
CA LEU A 298 -1.26 9.78 47.88
C LEU A 298 -2.66 9.88 48.51
N GLY A 299 -3.73 9.76 47.72
CA GLY A 299 -5.12 9.78 48.21
C GLY A 299 -5.42 8.61 49.16
N LEU A 300 -4.96 7.40 48.84
CA LEU A 300 -5.05 6.23 49.70
C LEU A 300 -4.19 6.37 50.97
N GLY A 301 -2.98 6.90 50.86
CA GLY A 301 -2.11 7.18 52.02
C GLY A 301 -2.72 8.20 53.00
N LEU A 302 -3.29 9.29 52.48
CA LEU A 302 -3.92 10.34 53.29
C LEU A 302 -5.23 9.88 53.95
N THR A 303 -6.06 9.12 53.24
CA THR A 303 -7.29 8.56 53.84
C THR A 303 -6.99 7.54 54.94
N GLY A 304 -5.97 6.70 54.78
CA GLY A 304 -5.48 5.81 55.84
C GLY A 304 -5.02 6.55 57.11
N LEU A 305 -4.29 7.66 56.95
CA LEU A 305 -3.86 8.52 58.06
C LEU A 305 -5.05 9.17 58.79
N LEU A 306 -6.06 9.64 58.05
CA LEU A 306 -7.27 10.23 58.64
C LEU A 306 -8.10 9.21 59.42
N MET A 307 -8.27 7.99 58.91
CA MET A 307 -9.00 6.92 59.62
C MET A 307 -8.32 6.50 60.93
N ARG A 308 -6.97 6.47 60.98
CA ARG A 308 -6.23 6.08 62.19
C ARG A 308 -6.47 7.02 63.38
N ARG A 309 -6.85 8.29 63.13
CA ARG A 309 -7.05 9.31 64.18
C ARG A 309 -8.39 9.18 64.91
N ARG A 310 -9.31 8.32 64.46
CA ARG A 310 -10.69 8.22 64.99
C ARG A 310 -10.94 7.10 66.04
N ARG A 311 -9.89 6.46 66.56
CA ARG A 311 -9.97 5.34 67.55
C ARG A 311 -9.66 5.72 69.01
N LYS A 312 -9.83 6.99 69.38
CA LYS A 312 -9.80 7.45 70.79
C LYS A 312 -10.83 8.56 71.03
N ALA A 313 -12.08 8.12 71.18
CA ALA A 313 -13.22 8.82 71.76
C ALA A 313 -14.10 7.74 72.41
#